data_AF-A0A2V8DBU6-F1
#
_entry.id   AF-A0A2V8DBU6-F1
#
_cell.length_a   1.000
_cell.length_b   1.000
_cell.length_c   1.000
_cell.angle_alpha   90.00
_cell.angle_beta   90.00
_cell.angle_gamma   90.00
#
_symmetry.space_group_name_H-M   'P 1'
#
loop_
_entity.id
_entity.type
_entity.pdbx_description
1 polymer ?
#
loop_
_entity_poly.entity_id
_entity_poly.type
_entity_poly.pdbx_seq_one_letter_code
_entity_poly.pdbx_strand_id
1 'polypeptide(L)'
;MNTWVRYRRGRAWYTGGITRAPFVAWLATPEGRATVDEAAGHARFAFLARTRATRRLWRRLAAAASNPDVIVAVQSEMDAYLGRLQEFAYAEGLLRVSVDLHRIVVVPRVLINGAAYGAMARRLESERAFASLDGGEALRDFFVGTLIHHLDGAIAGATPSPKRPLAVGKEWISVGLDGAFVWRLPLLSEPPWDGHHYLLELTREPITRAVRKAVVAAVERIETSLPSLSRLERNEILRRAVRRA
;
A
#
# COMPACT_ATOMS: atom_id res chain seq x y z
N MET A 1 16.10 7.56 -8.90
CA MET A 1 15.12 6.46 -8.94
C MET A 1 13.79 7.00 -9.43
N ASN A 2 13.25 6.47 -10.52
CA ASN A 2 11.97 6.95 -11.07
C ASN A 2 10.81 6.18 -10.41
N THR A 3 10.34 6.67 -9.28
CA THR A 3 9.17 6.16 -8.56
C THR A 3 7.88 6.70 -9.20
N TRP A 4 6.81 5.90 -9.23
CA TRP A 4 5.52 6.35 -9.76
C TRP A 4 4.82 7.34 -8.81
N VAL A 5 5.14 7.23 -7.52
CA VAL A 5 4.59 8.06 -6.45
C VAL A 5 5.72 8.86 -5.80
N ARG A 6 5.42 10.10 -5.44
CA ARG A 6 6.33 11.00 -4.72
C ARG A 6 5.69 11.41 -3.41
N TYR A 7 6.45 11.38 -2.31
CA TYR A 7 5.99 11.92 -1.03
C TYR A 7 6.66 13.27 -0.75
N ARG A 8 5.86 14.31 -0.54
CA ARG A 8 6.37 15.66 -0.24
C ARG A 8 5.40 16.39 0.69
N ARG A 9 5.95 17.05 1.72
CA ARG A 9 5.19 17.89 2.67
C ARG A 9 3.98 17.16 3.27
N GLY A 10 4.16 15.89 3.66
CA GLY A 10 3.11 15.09 4.29
C GLY A 10 2.06 14.51 3.33
N ARG A 11 2.26 14.62 2.01
CA ARG A 11 1.30 14.17 1.00
C ARG A 11 1.98 13.31 -0.07
N ALA A 12 1.31 12.24 -0.48
CA ALA A 12 1.68 11.43 -1.63
C ALA A 12 1.10 12.01 -2.92
N TRP A 13 1.88 12.01 -3.98
CA TRP A 13 1.53 12.60 -5.27
C TRP A 13 1.75 11.61 -6.40
N TYR A 14 0.71 11.45 -7.22
CA TYR A 14 0.74 10.74 -8.49
C TYR A 14 0.60 11.72 -9.64
N THR A 15 1.42 11.55 -10.68
CA THR A 15 1.47 12.47 -11.83
C THR A 15 1.04 11.80 -13.13
N GLY A 16 0.60 10.53 -13.09
CA GLY A 16 0.34 9.72 -14.29
C GLY A 16 1.58 9.11 -14.92
N GLY A 17 2.77 9.65 -14.61
CA GLY A 17 4.05 9.14 -15.10
C GLY A 17 4.40 7.79 -14.48
N ILE A 18 4.42 6.74 -15.30
CA ILE A 18 4.89 5.41 -14.91
C ILE A 18 6.18 5.03 -15.66
N THR A 19 6.99 4.21 -15.01
CA THR A 19 8.25 3.71 -15.56
C THR A 19 8.14 2.27 -16.02
N ARG A 20 8.97 1.92 -17.01
CA ARG A 20 8.90 0.63 -17.69
C ARG A 20 9.50 -0.52 -16.90
N ALA A 21 10.39 -0.24 -15.95
CA ALA A 21 11.13 -1.28 -15.23
C ALA A 21 10.22 -2.25 -14.44
N PRO A 22 9.23 -1.79 -13.64
CA PRO A 22 8.29 -2.69 -12.98
C PRO A 22 7.50 -3.56 -13.97
N PHE A 23 7.08 -2.98 -15.10
CA PHE A 23 6.36 -3.72 -16.14
C PHE A 23 7.23 -4.82 -16.75
N VAL A 24 8.50 -4.54 -17.05
CA VAL A 24 9.44 -5.55 -17.58
C VAL A 24 9.68 -6.68 -16.57
N ALA A 25 9.80 -6.35 -15.28
CA ALA A 25 9.93 -7.36 -14.23
C ALA A 25 8.67 -8.24 -14.14
N TRP A 26 7.48 -7.63 -14.23
CA TRP A 26 6.21 -8.36 -14.24
C TRP A 26 6.07 -9.29 -15.45
N LEU A 27 6.55 -8.90 -16.63
CA LEU A 27 6.57 -9.79 -17.81
C LEU A 27 7.38 -11.07 -17.63
N ALA A 28 8.28 -11.12 -16.63
CA ALA A 28 9.04 -12.31 -16.29
C ALA A 28 8.29 -13.25 -15.33
N THR A 29 7.11 -12.88 -14.80
CA THR A 29 6.26 -13.77 -14.00
C THR A 29 5.40 -14.67 -14.90
N PRO A 30 4.86 -15.79 -14.39
CA PRO A 30 3.91 -16.62 -15.14
C PRO A 30 2.71 -15.83 -15.68
N GLU A 31 2.14 -14.94 -14.86
CA GLU A 31 0.98 -14.12 -15.21
C GLU A 31 1.33 -13.14 -16.33
N GLY A 32 2.43 -12.40 -16.21
CA GLY A 32 2.85 -11.45 -17.25
C GLY A 32 3.22 -12.13 -18.56
N ARG A 33 3.81 -13.34 -18.52
CA ARG A 33 4.06 -14.15 -19.72
C ARG A 33 2.75 -14.55 -20.40
N ALA A 34 1.78 -15.06 -19.63
CA ALA A 34 0.47 -15.47 -20.12
C ALA A 34 -0.27 -14.30 -20.79
N THR A 35 -0.27 -13.12 -20.16
CA THR A 35 -0.89 -11.92 -20.75
C THR A 35 -0.26 -11.52 -22.08
N VAL A 36 1.06 -11.64 -22.23
CA VAL A 36 1.73 -11.37 -23.51
C VAL A 36 1.37 -12.42 -24.56
N ASP A 37 1.31 -13.69 -24.19
CA ASP A 37 0.97 -14.78 -25.10
C ASP A 37 -0.45 -14.64 -25.65
N GLU A 38 -1.41 -14.34 -24.80
CA GLU A 38 -2.78 -14.03 -25.21
C GLU A 38 -2.83 -12.81 -26.16
N ALA A 39 -2.15 -11.73 -25.80
CA ALA A 39 -2.09 -10.52 -26.62
C ALA A 39 -1.35 -10.72 -27.96
N ALA A 40 -0.45 -11.70 -28.03
CA ALA A 40 0.32 -12.08 -29.21
C ALA A 40 -0.43 -13.07 -30.12
N GLY A 41 -1.32 -13.91 -29.58
CA GLY A 41 -2.13 -14.87 -30.33
C GLY A 41 -3.01 -14.23 -31.41
N HIS A 42 -3.27 -12.93 -31.30
CA HIS A 42 -4.03 -12.13 -32.26
C HIS A 42 -3.20 -11.61 -33.46
N ALA A 43 -1.90 -11.96 -33.56
CA ALA A 43 -1.00 -11.42 -34.57
C ALA A 43 -0.84 -12.35 -35.80
N ARG A 44 -0.94 -11.76 -37.01
CA ARG A 44 -0.72 -12.46 -38.30
C ARG A 44 0.72 -12.92 -38.54
N PHE A 45 1.71 -12.39 -37.81
CA PHE A 45 3.13 -12.70 -37.99
C PHE A 45 3.76 -13.13 -36.67
N ALA A 46 3.95 -14.44 -36.49
CA ALA A 46 4.38 -15.06 -35.24
C ALA A 46 5.74 -14.54 -34.74
N PHE A 47 6.70 -14.31 -35.64
CA PHE A 47 8.10 -14.00 -35.27
C PHE A 47 8.28 -12.68 -34.49
N LEU A 48 7.40 -11.68 -34.70
CA LEU A 48 7.43 -10.40 -33.98
C LEU A 48 6.22 -10.19 -33.07
N ALA A 49 5.34 -11.19 -32.96
CA ALA A 49 4.06 -11.08 -32.27
C ALA A 49 4.23 -10.67 -30.81
N ARG A 50 5.07 -11.37 -30.05
CA ARG A 50 5.34 -11.07 -28.63
C ARG A 50 5.94 -9.68 -28.45
N THR A 51 6.98 -9.34 -29.19
CA THR A 51 7.63 -8.02 -29.10
C THR A 51 6.65 -6.88 -29.41
N ARG A 52 5.79 -7.04 -30.42
CA ARG A 52 4.75 -6.04 -30.76
C ARG A 52 3.66 -5.98 -29.70
N ALA A 53 3.21 -7.12 -29.19
CA ALA A 53 2.22 -7.20 -28.11
C ALA A 53 2.75 -6.51 -26.84
N THR A 54 3.95 -6.83 -26.38
CA THR A 54 4.60 -6.18 -25.24
C THR A 54 4.68 -4.66 -25.41
N ARG A 55 5.10 -4.19 -26.60
CA ARG A 55 5.16 -2.74 -26.87
C ARG A 55 3.77 -2.10 -26.87
N ARG A 56 2.75 -2.78 -27.41
CA ARG A 56 1.36 -2.30 -27.42
C ARG A 56 0.80 -2.21 -26.00
N LEU A 57 0.94 -3.27 -25.21
CA LEU A 57 0.52 -3.33 -23.81
C LEU A 57 1.16 -2.20 -23.00
N TRP A 58 2.48 -2.02 -23.10
CA TRP A 58 3.18 -0.94 -22.42
C TRP A 58 2.65 0.45 -22.81
N ARG A 59 2.49 0.72 -24.11
CA ARG A 59 1.99 2.03 -24.58
C ARG A 59 0.58 2.30 -24.09
N ARG A 60 -0.30 1.30 -24.13
CA ARG A 60 -1.68 1.44 -23.67
C ARG A 60 -1.74 1.65 -22.17
N LEU A 61 -0.96 0.90 -21.40
CA LEU A 61 -0.85 1.10 -19.95
C LEU A 61 -0.34 2.51 -19.62
N ALA A 62 0.74 2.96 -20.26
CA ALA A 62 1.31 4.29 -20.02
C ALA A 62 0.33 5.42 -20.40
N ALA A 63 -0.42 5.24 -21.50
CA ALA A 63 -1.46 6.18 -21.91
C ALA A 63 -2.64 6.21 -20.93
N ALA A 64 -3.12 5.04 -20.47
CA ALA A 64 -4.19 4.95 -19.48
C ALA A 64 -3.76 5.55 -18.13
N ALA A 65 -2.54 5.25 -17.68
CA ALA A 65 -1.96 5.81 -16.46
C ALA A 65 -1.87 7.35 -16.49
N SER A 66 -1.63 7.92 -17.66
CA SER A 66 -1.55 9.38 -17.85
C SER A 66 -2.90 10.03 -18.19
N ASN A 67 -3.98 9.27 -18.21
CA ASN A 67 -5.32 9.81 -18.45
C ASN A 67 -5.74 10.69 -17.25
N PRO A 68 -6.30 11.90 -17.47
CA PRO A 68 -6.67 12.80 -16.38
C PRO A 68 -7.61 12.19 -15.34
N ASP A 69 -8.61 11.41 -15.77
CA ASP A 69 -9.60 10.79 -14.87
C ASP A 69 -8.95 9.72 -14.00
N VAL A 70 -8.05 8.91 -14.60
CA VAL A 70 -7.22 7.94 -13.87
C VAL A 70 -6.30 8.63 -12.87
N ILE A 71 -5.66 9.74 -13.25
CA ILE A 71 -4.80 10.51 -12.33
C ILE A 71 -5.62 11.02 -11.13
N VAL A 72 -6.79 11.59 -11.37
CA VAL A 72 -7.69 12.09 -10.32
C VAL A 72 -8.15 10.96 -9.41
N ALA A 73 -8.57 9.83 -9.99
CA ALA A 73 -8.97 8.64 -9.24
C ALA A 73 -7.84 8.15 -8.34
N VAL A 74 -6.65 7.91 -8.89
CA VAL A 74 -5.47 7.44 -8.13
C VAL A 74 -5.07 8.45 -7.07
N GLN A 75 -5.02 9.74 -7.38
CA GLN A 75 -4.64 10.78 -6.43
C GLN A 75 -5.63 10.87 -5.26
N SER A 76 -6.94 10.76 -5.54
CA SER A 76 -7.96 10.71 -4.49
C SER A 76 -7.74 9.52 -3.55
N GLU A 77 -7.37 8.36 -4.08
CA GLU A 77 -7.10 7.18 -3.25
C GLU A 77 -5.81 7.32 -2.43
N MET A 78 -4.80 8.00 -2.97
CA MET A 78 -3.57 8.35 -2.24
C MET A 78 -3.83 9.35 -1.10
N ASP A 79 -4.67 10.35 -1.35
CA ASP A 79 -5.05 11.33 -0.33
C ASP A 79 -5.83 10.67 0.82
N ALA A 80 -6.65 9.67 0.49
CA ALA A 80 -7.39 8.87 1.48
C ALA A 80 -6.52 7.84 2.23
N TYR A 81 -5.34 7.48 1.72
CA TYR A 81 -4.52 6.40 2.28
C TYR A 81 -4.18 6.61 3.76
N LEU A 82 -3.66 7.79 4.13
CA LEU A 82 -3.37 8.08 5.55
C LEU A 82 -4.65 8.27 6.38
N GLY A 83 -5.77 8.64 5.76
CA GLY A 83 -7.07 8.69 6.44
C GLY A 83 -7.55 7.29 6.88
N ARG A 84 -7.37 6.27 6.03
CA ARG A 84 -7.73 4.88 6.36
C ARG A 84 -6.95 4.31 7.53
N LEU A 85 -5.71 4.76 7.74
CA LEU A 85 -4.95 4.38 8.94
C LEU A 85 -5.65 4.84 10.23
N GLN A 86 -6.29 6.01 10.22
CA GLN A 86 -7.11 6.46 11.35
C GLN A 86 -8.32 5.53 11.55
N GLU A 87 -9.01 5.12 10.48
CA GLU A 87 -10.15 4.18 10.58
C GLU A 87 -9.73 2.88 11.26
N PHE A 88 -8.59 2.30 10.85
CA PHE A 88 -8.04 1.11 11.48
C PHE A 88 -7.59 1.33 12.93
N ALA A 89 -7.18 2.54 13.33
CA ALA A 89 -6.80 2.81 14.72
C ALA A 89 -7.95 2.52 15.72
N TYR A 90 -9.20 2.69 15.28
CA TYR A 90 -10.40 2.35 16.06
C TYR A 90 -10.83 0.89 15.92
N ALA A 91 -10.28 0.12 14.99
CA ALA A 91 -10.69 -1.27 14.73
C ALA A 91 -10.38 -2.19 15.92
N GLU A 92 -11.34 -3.02 16.31
CA GLU A 92 -11.17 -3.95 17.43
C GLU A 92 -10.10 -5.02 17.17
N GLY A 93 -9.50 -5.52 18.24
CA GLY A 93 -8.54 -6.62 18.16
C GLY A 93 -7.10 -6.22 17.82
N LEU A 94 -6.85 -5.00 17.33
CA LEU A 94 -5.48 -4.50 17.16
C LEU A 94 -4.75 -4.32 18.48
N LEU A 95 -3.44 -4.58 18.46
CA LEU A 95 -2.55 -4.42 19.62
C LEU A 95 -2.49 -2.95 20.04
N ARG A 96 -2.69 -2.71 21.34
CA ARG A 96 -2.78 -1.39 21.95
C ARG A 96 -1.93 -1.31 23.19
N VAL A 97 -1.25 -0.19 23.36
CA VAL A 97 -0.48 0.12 24.57
C VAL A 97 -0.75 1.55 24.98
N SER A 98 -1.09 1.78 26.25
CA SER A 98 -1.21 3.13 26.79
C SER A 98 0.17 3.68 27.12
N VAL A 99 0.40 4.94 26.76
CA VAL A 99 1.58 5.72 27.10
C VAL A 99 1.11 7.04 27.66
N ASP A 100 1.15 7.16 28.99
CA ASP A 100 0.54 8.29 29.69
C ASP A 100 -0.97 8.36 29.36
N LEU A 101 -1.48 9.54 29.00
CA LEU A 101 -2.86 9.70 28.50
C LEU A 101 -3.05 9.34 27.02
N HIS A 102 -2.00 8.95 26.30
CA HIS A 102 -2.07 8.61 24.88
C HIS A 102 -2.19 7.10 24.66
N ARG A 103 -2.78 6.70 23.53
CA ARG A 103 -2.78 5.31 23.07
C ARG A 103 -1.85 5.13 21.87
N ILE A 104 -1.05 4.07 21.90
CA ILE A 104 -0.37 3.53 20.72
C ILE A 104 -1.19 2.37 20.18
N VAL A 105 -1.43 2.37 18.86
CA VAL A 105 -2.09 1.29 18.13
C VAL A 105 -1.14 0.76 17.04
N VAL A 106 -1.06 -0.55 16.92
CA VAL A 106 -0.31 -1.21 15.85
C VAL A 106 -1.25 -1.56 14.71
N VAL A 107 -1.02 -0.99 13.54
CA VAL A 107 -1.84 -1.21 12.34
C VAL A 107 -1.04 -1.99 11.28
N PRO A 108 -1.33 -3.28 11.06
CA PRO A 108 -0.69 -4.10 10.04
C PRO A 108 -0.77 -3.50 8.64
N ARG A 109 0.35 -3.50 7.90
CA ARG A 109 0.41 -2.99 6.52
C ARG A 109 -0.51 -3.76 5.58
N VAL A 110 -0.72 -5.05 5.82
CA VAL A 110 -1.68 -5.87 5.07
C VAL A 110 -3.12 -5.34 5.11
N LEU A 111 -3.56 -4.74 6.23
CA LEU A 111 -4.91 -4.19 6.35
C LEU A 111 -5.06 -2.93 5.50
N ILE A 112 -4.15 -1.98 5.68
CA ILE A 112 -4.20 -0.70 4.96
C ILE A 112 -3.96 -0.87 3.47
N ASN A 113 -2.96 -1.68 3.08
CA ASN A 113 -2.66 -1.91 1.68
C ASN A 113 -3.74 -2.75 1.00
N GLY A 114 -4.36 -3.70 1.70
CA GLY A 114 -5.52 -4.45 1.18
C GLY A 114 -6.74 -3.56 0.96
N ALA A 115 -7.05 -2.70 1.93
CA ALA A 115 -8.14 -1.72 1.77
C ALA A 115 -7.87 -0.73 0.62
N ALA A 116 -6.65 -0.21 0.53
CA ALA A 116 -6.23 0.66 -0.57
C ALA A 116 -6.28 -0.04 -1.93
N TYR A 117 -5.87 -1.32 -2.00
CA TYR A 117 -5.98 -2.15 -3.20
C TYR A 117 -7.41 -2.27 -3.67
N GLY A 118 -8.31 -2.73 -2.79
CA GLY A 118 -9.71 -2.90 -3.14
C GLY A 118 -10.37 -1.60 -3.57
N ALA A 119 -10.05 -0.48 -2.90
CA ALA A 119 -10.58 0.83 -3.26
C ALA A 119 -10.06 1.33 -4.63
N MET A 120 -8.74 1.25 -4.86
CA MET A 120 -8.14 1.63 -6.14
C MET A 120 -8.63 0.75 -7.30
N ALA A 121 -8.67 -0.57 -7.11
CA ALA A 121 -9.12 -1.50 -8.14
C ALA A 121 -10.56 -1.19 -8.58
N ARG A 122 -11.51 -1.12 -7.62
CA ARG A 122 -12.91 -0.78 -7.92
C ARG A 122 -13.07 0.56 -8.61
N ARG A 123 -12.32 1.57 -8.17
CA ARG A 123 -12.42 2.91 -8.75
C ARG A 123 -11.87 2.94 -10.17
N LEU A 124 -10.74 2.31 -10.42
CA LEU A 124 -10.15 2.24 -11.75
C LEU A 124 -10.95 1.37 -12.72
N GLU A 125 -11.70 0.38 -12.23
CA GLU A 125 -12.66 -0.38 -13.05
C GLU A 125 -13.78 0.50 -13.62
N SER A 126 -14.18 1.57 -12.92
CA SER A 126 -15.13 2.54 -13.46
C SER A 126 -14.54 3.50 -14.51
N GLU A 127 -13.21 3.57 -14.60
CA GLU A 127 -12.53 4.46 -15.55
C GLU A 127 -12.35 3.77 -16.91
N ARG A 128 -13.04 4.26 -17.94
CA ARG A 128 -13.05 3.64 -19.28
C ARG A 128 -11.65 3.37 -19.82
N ALA A 129 -10.72 4.31 -19.67
CA ALA A 129 -9.34 4.19 -20.16
C ALA A 129 -8.59 2.99 -19.56
N PHE A 130 -8.98 2.58 -18.35
CA PHE A 130 -8.36 1.50 -17.61
C PHE A 130 -9.17 0.19 -17.74
N ALA A 131 -10.49 0.29 -17.70
CA ALA A 131 -11.41 -0.83 -17.91
C ALA A 131 -11.20 -1.53 -19.27
N SER A 132 -10.85 -0.78 -20.32
CA SER A 132 -10.64 -1.32 -21.67
C SER A 132 -9.18 -1.65 -22.01
N LEU A 133 -8.30 -1.81 -21.02
CA LEU A 133 -6.89 -2.15 -21.27
C LEU A 133 -6.75 -3.54 -21.93
N ASP A 134 -5.99 -3.59 -23.02
CA ASP A 134 -5.47 -4.87 -23.53
C ASP A 134 -4.62 -5.51 -22.42
N GLY A 135 -4.84 -6.78 -22.14
CA GLY A 135 -4.15 -7.50 -21.06
C GLY A 135 -5.01 -7.74 -19.81
N GLY A 136 -6.24 -7.22 -19.81
CA GLY A 136 -7.29 -7.64 -18.87
C GLY A 136 -6.96 -7.39 -17.40
N GLU A 137 -7.53 -8.22 -16.55
CA GLU A 137 -7.41 -8.14 -15.09
C GLU A 137 -5.96 -8.21 -14.60
N ALA A 138 -5.15 -9.13 -15.12
CA ALA A 138 -3.76 -9.29 -14.71
C ALA A 138 -2.91 -8.02 -14.90
N LEU A 139 -3.12 -7.27 -15.98
CA LEU A 139 -2.41 -6.02 -16.20
C LEU A 139 -2.90 -4.91 -15.26
N ARG A 140 -4.19 -4.90 -14.94
CA ARG A 140 -4.81 -3.96 -13.99
C ARG A 140 -4.31 -4.22 -12.58
N ASP A 141 -4.29 -5.46 -12.14
CA ASP A 141 -3.77 -5.90 -10.84
C ASP A 141 -2.30 -5.54 -10.68
N PHE A 142 -1.49 -5.80 -11.71
CA PHE A 142 -0.09 -5.37 -11.75
C PHE A 142 0.04 -3.86 -11.48
N PHE A 143 -0.75 -3.05 -12.16
CA PHE A 143 -0.69 -1.59 -12.01
C PHE A 143 -1.09 -1.13 -10.61
N VAL A 144 -2.21 -1.64 -10.08
CA VAL A 144 -2.68 -1.28 -8.72
C VAL A 144 -1.68 -1.75 -7.65
N GLY A 145 -1.20 -2.98 -7.74
CA GLY A 145 -0.20 -3.52 -6.83
C GLY A 145 1.10 -2.72 -6.86
N THR A 146 1.54 -2.31 -8.05
CA THR A 146 2.75 -1.48 -8.23
C THR A 146 2.56 -0.07 -7.66
N LEU A 147 1.37 0.54 -7.84
CA LEU A 147 1.05 1.83 -7.25
C LEU A 147 1.12 1.79 -5.72
N ILE A 148 0.53 0.76 -5.11
CA ILE A 148 0.55 0.59 -3.65
C ILE A 148 1.97 0.37 -3.15
N HIS A 149 2.75 -0.48 -3.83
CA HIS A 149 4.16 -0.67 -3.50
C HIS A 149 4.94 0.66 -3.52
N HIS A 150 4.74 1.51 -4.54
CA HIS A 150 5.39 2.81 -4.62
C HIS A 150 4.86 3.82 -3.60
N LEU A 151 3.56 3.81 -3.30
CA LEU A 151 2.94 4.67 -2.29
C LEU A 151 3.48 4.34 -0.90
N ASP A 152 3.40 3.08 -0.53
CA ASP A 152 3.87 2.56 0.74
C ASP A 152 5.39 2.78 0.90
N GLY A 153 6.18 2.49 -0.13
CA GLY A 153 7.61 2.78 -0.14
C GLY A 153 7.93 4.27 0.00
N ALA A 154 7.10 5.17 -0.55
CA ALA A 154 7.26 6.61 -0.39
C ALA A 154 6.94 7.08 1.04
N ILE A 155 5.97 6.44 1.71
CA ILE A 155 5.63 6.70 3.12
C ILE A 155 6.72 6.14 4.04
N ALA A 156 7.20 4.92 3.81
CA ALA A 156 8.31 4.34 4.54
C ALA A 156 9.59 5.20 4.38
N GLY A 157 9.85 5.69 3.17
CA GLY A 157 10.95 6.61 2.88
C GLY A 157 10.85 7.98 3.58
N ALA A 158 9.67 8.37 4.07
CA ALA A 158 9.52 9.55 4.91
C ALA A 158 10.02 9.31 6.35
N THR A 159 10.31 8.06 6.73
CA THR A 159 10.88 7.66 8.02
C THR A 159 10.08 8.20 9.21
N PRO A 160 8.79 7.84 9.34
CA PRO A 160 7.99 8.26 10.48
C PRO A 160 8.70 7.90 11.78
N SER A 161 8.73 8.84 12.72
CA SER A 161 9.32 8.62 14.04
C SER A 161 8.62 9.49 15.07
N PRO A 162 8.77 9.25 16.38
CA PRO A 162 8.18 10.12 17.38
C PRO A 162 8.70 11.56 17.31
N LYS A 163 9.86 11.80 16.67
CA LYS A 163 10.41 13.15 16.43
C LYS A 163 9.94 13.77 15.12
N ARG A 164 9.62 12.94 14.12
CA ARG A 164 9.14 13.35 12.79
C ARG A 164 7.89 12.54 12.44
N PRO A 165 6.77 12.81 13.12
CA PRO A 165 5.55 12.05 12.87
C PRO A 165 4.94 12.42 11.53
N LEU A 166 4.18 11.50 10.96
CA LEU A 166 3.30 11.78 9.82
C LEU A 166 1.88 11.97 10.32
N ALA A 167 1.18 12.98 9.82
CA ALA A 167 -0.23 13.20 10.17
C ALA A 167 -1.10 12.06 9.62
N VAL A 168 -1.97 11.52 10.47
CA VAL A 168 -2.90 10.42 10.16
C VAL A 168 -4.29 10.92 10.56
N GLY A 169 -4.90 11.70 9.67
CA GLY A 169 -6.15 12.40 9.97
C GLY A 169 -6.01 13.43 11.09
N LYS A 170 -7.05 13.58 11.93
CA LYS A 170 -7.12 14.66 12.94
C LYS A 170 -6.65 14.24 14.33
N GLU A 171 -6.84 12.97 14.66
CA GLU A 171 -6.65 12.44 16.03
C GLU A 171 -5.45 11.51 16.14
N TRP A 172 -4.75 11.24 15.03
CA TRP A 172 -3.65 10.28 15.01
C TRP A 172 -2.44 10.81 14.28
N ILE A 173 -1.28 10.29 14.67
CA ILE A 173 -0.03 10.44 13.95
C ILE A 173 0.68 9.10 13.83
N SER A 174 1.32 8.85 12.68
CA SER A 174 2.24 7.73 12.54
C SER A 174 3.60 8.12 13.13
N VAL A 175 4.03 7.36 14.14
CA VAL A 175 5.27 7.57 14.89
C VAL A 175 6.32 6.51 14.61
N GLY A 176 6.08 5.63 13.64
CA GLY A 176 7.01 4.60 13.23
C GLY A 176 6.40 3.64 12.22
N LEU A 177 7.27 2.92 11.54
CA LEU A 177 6.92 1.83 10.64
C LEU A 177 7.95 0.72 10.83
N ASP A 178 7.49 -0.49 11.12
CA ASP A 178 8.28 -1.69 10.93
C ASP A 178 7.91 -2.30 9.58
N GLY A 179 8.91 -2.69 8.80
CA GLY A 179 8.73 -3.29 7.47
C GLY A 179 8.96 -4.80 7.44
N ALA A 180 9.45 -5.40 8.53
CA ALA A 180 9.95 -6.77 8.54
C ALA A 180 8.97 -7.78 9.17
N PHE A 181 8.12 -7.37 10.10
CA PHE A 181 7.27 -8.33 10.82
C PHE A 181 6.14 -8.92 9.97
N VAL A 182 6.12 -10.24 9.82
CA VAL A 182 5.09 -10.92 9.01
C VAL A 182 3.81 -11.15 9.81
N TRP A 183 2.74 -10.43 9.47
CA TRP A 183 1.41 -10.52 10.09
C TRP A 183 0.57 -11.68 9.59
N ARG A 184 0.74 -12.09 8.33
CA ARG A 184 -0.08 -13.11 7.68
C ARG A 184 0.67 -14.43 7.54
N LEU A 185 -0.07 -15.47 7.15
CA LEU A 185 0.55 -16.65 6.58
C LEU A 185 1.00 -16.38 5.16
N PRO A 186 2.13 -16.93 4.70
CA PRO A 186 2.46 -16.95 3.28
C PRO A 186 1.48 -17.89 2.56
N LEU A 187 0.26 -17.42 2.32
CA LEU A 187 -0.62 -18.02 1.34
C LEU A 187 -0.17 -17.54 -0.05
N LEU A 188 -0.10 -18.50 -0.98
CA LEU A 188 0.38 -18.33 -2.35
C LEU A 188 -0.60 -17.44 -3.14
N SER A 189 -0.35 -16.14 -3.26
CA SER A 189 -0.72 -15.27 -4.42
C SER A 189 -0.76 -13.77 -4.10
N GLU A 190 -0.86 -13.36 -2.83
CA GLU A 190 -0.95 -11.93 -2.50
C GLU A 190 0.42 -11.27 -2.32
N PRO A 191 0.60 -9.96 -2.63
CA PRO A 191 1.84 -9.23 -2.35
C PRO A 191 2.16 -9.22 -0.85
N PRO A 192 3.40 -9.51 -0.40
CA PRO A 192 3.76 -9.45 1.02
C PRO A 192 3.81 -7.99 1.49
N TRP A 193 2.70 -7.54 2.07
CA TRP A 193 2.62 -6.29 2.82
C TRP A 193 2.99 -6.53 4.28
N ASP A 194 4.22 -7.01 4.47
CA ASP A 194 4.78 -7.27 5.79
C ASP A 194 4.90 -5.96 6.60
N GLY A 195 4.96 -6.08 7.91
CA GLY A 195 5.15 -4.97 8.82
C GLY A 195 3.86 -4.23 9.21
N HIS A 196 4.02 -3.10 9.90
CA HIS A 196 2.94 -2.32 10.49
C HIS A 196 3.34 -0.87 10.74
N HIS A 197 2.34 -0.02 10.86
CA HIS A 197 2.47 1.33 11.39
C HIS A 197 2.27 1.34 12.90
N TYR A 198 3.06 2.17 13.59
CA TYR A 198 2.75 2.58 14.96
C TYR A 198 2.04 3.92 14.91
N LEU A 199 0.79 3.94 15.37
CA LEU A 199 -0.03 5.14 15.45
C LEU A 199 -0.11 5.60 16.90
N LEU A 200 0.10 6.89 17.14
CA LEU A 200 -0.07 7.53 18.44
C LEU A 200 -1.28 8.47 18.39
N GLU A 201 -2.14 8.35 19.40
CA GLU A 201 -3.30 9.21 19.59
C GLU A 201 -2.88 10.63 20.00
N LEU A 202 -3.40 11.63 19.31
CA LEU A 202 -3.32 13.02 19.70
C LEU A 202 -4.41 13.29 20.73
N THR A 203 -4.02 13.74 21.92
CA THR A 203 -4.94 14.14 22.97
C THR A 203 -4.92 15.67 23.13
N ARG A 204 -5.68 16.18 24.08
CA ARG A 204 -5.59 17.60 24.47
C ARG A 204 -4.25 17.96 25.10
N GLU A 205 -3.52 16.97 25.60
CA GLU A 205 -2.21 17.18 26.21
C GLU A 205 -1.11 17.23 25.13
N PRO A 206 -0.15 18.15 25.27
CA PRO A 206 0.92 18.28 24.31
C PRO A 206 1.89 17.10 24.39
N ILE A 207 2.38 16.64 23.23
CA ILE A 207 3.42 15.61 23.17
C ILE A 207 4.76 16.20 23.63
N THR A 208 5.04 16.05 24.92
CA THR A 208 6.28 16.50 25.57
C THR A 208 7.47 15.60 25.21
N ARG A 209 8.68 16.02 25.59
CA ARG A 209 9.89 15.20 25.48
C ARG A 209 9.76 13.88 26.27
N ALA A 210 9.11 13.92 27.42
CA ALA A 210 8.88 12.74 28.25
C ALA A 210 7.96 11.74 27.55
N VAL A 211 6.84 12.21 26.97
CA VAL A 211 5.93 11.38 26.16
C VAL A 211 6.68 10.75 25.00
N ARG A 212 7.48 11.52 24.24
CA ARG A 212 8.26 10.95 23.12
C ARG A 212 9.21 9.84 23.57
N LYS A 213 9.89 10.01 24.71
CA LYS A 213 10.78 8.97 25.27
C LYS A 213 9.97 7.72 25.67
N ALA A 214 8.82 7.91 26.29
CA ALA A 214 7.94 6.82 26.69
C ALA A 214 7.35 6.07 25.47
N VAL A 215 7.02 6.78 24.39
CA VAL A 215 6.58 6.20 23.12
C VAL A 215 7.67 5.34 22.50
N VAL A 216 8.92 5.81 22.45
CA VAL A 216 10.06 5.01 21.95
C VAL A 216 10.18 3.71 22.75
N ALA A 217 10.20 3.80 24.09
CA ALA A 217 10.30 2.62 24.94
C ALA A 217 9.10 1.67 24.79
N ALA A 218 7.90 2.20 24.53
CA ALA A 218 6.72 1.39 24.28
C ALA A 218 6.79 0.65 22.94
N VAL A 219 7.28 1.31 21.88
CA VAL A 219 7.52 0.68 20.58
C VAL A 219 8.54 -0.45 20.72
N GLU A 220 9.67 -0.23 21.40
CA GLU A 220 10.69 -1.27 21.63
C GLU A 220 10.12 -2.49 22.38
N ARG A 221 9.27 -2.27 23.39
CA ARG A 221 8.59 -3.35 24.10
C ARG A 221 7.63 -4.13 23.19
N ILE A 222 6.86 -3.42 22.36
CA ILE A 222 5.98 -4.04 21.38
C ILE A 222 6.80 -4.90 20.44
N GLU A 223 7.86 -4.38 19.84
CA GLU A 223 8.75 -5.10 18.91
C GLU A 223 9.34 -6.37 19.52
N THR A 224 9.75 -6.29 20.79
CA THR A 224 10.27 -7.46 21.51
C THR A 224 9.18 -8.52 21.76
N SER A 225 7.94 -8.08 21.95
CA SER A 225 6.79 -8.97 22.25
C SER A 225 6.12 -9.55 21.00
N LEU A 226 6.11 -8.84 19.87
CA LEU A 226 5.40 -9.27 18.66
C LEU A 226 5.79 -10.67 18.16
N PRO A 227 7.08 -11.08 18.18
CA PRO A 227 7.47 -12.43 17.80
C PRO A 227 6.85 -13.54 18.66
N SER A 228 6.44 -13.26 19.90
CA SER A 228 5.81 -14.26 20.78
C SER A 228 4.37 -14.59 20.39
N LEU A 229 3.72 -13.74 19.58
CA LEU A 229 2.38 -14.01 19.05
C LEU A 229 2.43 -15.24 18.13
N SER A 230 1.61 -16.23 18.47
CA SER A 230 1.37 -17.40 17.63
C SER A 230 0.70 -17.01 16.32
N ARG A 231 0.80 -17.90 15.34
CA ARG A 231 0.11 -17.81 14.06
C ARG A 231 -1.41 -17.61 14.21
N LEU A 232 -2.03 -18.30 15.17
CA LEU A 232 -3.48 -18.23 15.38
C LEU A 232 -3.88 -16.86 15.92
N GLU A 233 -3.11 -16.31 16.85
CA GLU A 233 -3.35 -14.97 17.41
C GLU A 233 -3.20 -13.88 16.35
N ARG A 234 -2.14 -13.93 15.53
CA ARG A 234 -1.96 -12.94 14.44
C ARG A 234 -3.13 -12.94 13.46
N ASN A 235 -3.59 -14.13 13.04
CA ASN A 235 -4.74 -14.25 12.15
C ASN A 235 -6.04 -13.76 12.80
N GLU A 236 -6.24 -14.04 14.09
CA GLU A 236 -7.43 -13.58 14.81
C GLU A 236 -7.45 -12.06 14.96
N ILE A 237 -6.29 -11.44 15.22
CA ILE A 237 -6.13 -9.97 15.23
C ILE A 237 -6.57 -9.39 13.88
N LEU A 238 -6.06 -9.93 12.76
CA LEU A 238 -6.42 -9.46 11.43
C LEU A 238 -7.91 -9.62 11.14
N ARG A 239 -8.49 -10.78 11.47
CA ARG A 239 -9.92 -11.05 11.23
C ARG A 239 -10.83 -10.11 12.01
N ARG A 240 -10.52 -9.83 13.28
CA ARG A 240 -11.29 -8.89 14.10
C ARG A 240 -11.22 -7.48 13.56
N ALA A 241 -10.04 -7.05 13.12
CA ALA A 241 -9.84 -5.72 12.56
C ALA A 241 -10.65 -5.49 11.27
N VAL A 242 -10.76 -6.51 10.39
CA VAL A 242 -11.50 -6.40 9.12
C VAL A 242 -13.02 -6.39 9.32
N ARG A 243 -13.57 -7.07 10.33
CA ARG A 243 -15.03 -7.19 10.50
C ARG A 243 -15.75 -5.86 10.85
N ARG A 244 -15.01 -4.81 11.21
CA ARG A 244 -15.55 -3.51 11.64
C ARG A 244 -14.86 -2.29 11.03
N ALA A 245 -13.96 -2.50 10.07
CA ALA A 245 -13.36 -1.43 9.26
C ALA A 245 -14.14 -1.29 7.96
#